data_AF-A0A6N9VM67-F1
#
_entry.id   AF-A0A6N9VM67-F1
#
_cell.length_a   1.000
_cell.length_b   1.000
_cell.length_c   1.000
_cell.angle_alpha   90.00
_cell.angle_beta   90.00
_cell.angle_gamma   90.00
#
_symmetry.space_group_name_H-M   'P 1'
#
loop_
_entity.id
_entity.type
_entity.pdbx_description
1 polymer ?
#
loop_
_entity_poly.entity_id
_entity_poly.type
_entity_poly.pdbx_seq_one_letter_code
_entity_poly.pdbx_strand_id
1 'polypeptide(L)'
;RRPRGRLLWTRATGDPGHTSGVLRHGGALLVSDAAAVTALDAATGAVRWRYPARQITGVEPHGDQVLVLRSGLLFAPELIALDARTGNRRWKAVPTRPIGATRSTAPDGQSAFLAVDGALAVLVPYASDASLWAKRALGDRPWRAYGFDSRTGKALWFHEGTRAAVTGVHAAGGRLAVGLRPPSRSGEPVEEPLFVLRTSGAAPEPEPAIPGGAPHPQAHPGSTGTRYYASGGRIVSVDLATRRTAWHRTLDGAPAVTPTASGGLVHTAGPGGVE
;
A
#
# COMPACT_ATOMS: atom_id res chain seq x y z
N ARG A 1 20.41 12.16 26.29
CA ARG A 1 20.68 13.18 25.24
C ARG A 1 19.86 12.78 24.01
N ARG A 2 18.95 13.62 23.50
CA ARG A 2 18.25 13.31 22.23
C ARG A 2 19.30 13.16 21.12
N PRO A 3 19.34 12.07 20.35
CA PRO A 3 20.26 11.98 19.23
C PRO A 3 19.94 13.11 18.24
N ARG A 4 20.94 13.95 17.94
CA ARG A 4 20.83 14.94 16.87
C ARG A 4 21.38 14.30 15.61
N GLY A 5 20.53 14.18 14.58
CA GLY A 5 20.99 13.78 13.26
C GLY A 5 22.03 14.76 12.72
N ARG A 6 23.05 14.25 12.03
CA ARG A 6 23.97 15.07 11.22
C ARG A 6 23.51 14.99 9.78
N LEU A 7 23.29 16.14 9.14
CA LEU A 7 23.02 16.20 7.70
C LEU A 7 24.19 15.56 6.95
N LEU A 8 23.91 14.52 6.16
CA LEU A 8 24.92 13.86 5.32
C LEU A 8 25.02 14.55 3.95
N TRP A 9 23.88 14.79 3.31
CA TRP A 9 23.78 15.44 2.01
C TRP A 9 22.34 15.95 1.77
N THR A 10 22.18 16.86 0.80
CA THR A 10 20.89 17.36 0.33
C THR A 10 20.84 17.26 -1.19
N ARG A 11 19.66 16.96 -1.75
CA ARG A 11 19.45 16.87 -3.20
C ARG A 11 18.06 17.35 -3.59
N ALA A 12 17.96 18.10 -4.68
CA ALA A 12 16.69 18.40 -5.32
C ALA A 12 16.16 17.17 -6.06
N THR A 13 14.96 16.72 -5.69
CA THR A 13 14.29 15.55 -6.28
C THR A 13 13.07 15.98 -7.09
N GLY A 14 13.31 16.67 -8.21
CA GLY A 14 12.27 17.03 -9.19
C GLY A 14 11.01 17.69 -8.61
N ASP A 15 9.92 17.61 -9.37
CA ASP A 15 8.59 17.97 -8.88
C ASP A 15 8.00 16.77 -8.11
N PRO A 16 7.73 16.92 -6.78
CA PRO A 16 7.18 15.84 -5.98
C PRO A 16 5.82 15.33 -6.50
N GLY A 17 5.04 16.11 -7.26
CA GLY A 17 3.70 15.67 -7.69
C GLY A 17 2.82 15.15 -6.53
N HIS A 18 1.75 14.42 -6.85
CA HIS A 18 0.80 13.90 -5.83
C HIS A 18 1.20 12.54 -5.23
N THR A 19 2.20 11.86 -5.80
CA THR A 19 2.57 10.48 -5.46
C THR A 19 4.07 10.33 -5.16
N SER A 20 4.71 11.42 -4.76
CA SER A 20 6.09 11.37 -4.28
C SER A 20 6.20 10.58 -2.99
N GLY A 21 7.25 9.77 -2.94
CA GLY A 21 7.61 8.98 -1.78
C GLY A 21 9.11 8.77 -1.77
N VAL A 22 9.68 8.72 -0.58
CA VAL A 22 11.07 8.32 -0.35
C VAL A 22 11.06 7.11 0.56
N LEU A 23 11.63 6.01 0.10
CA LEU A 23 11.73 4.76 0.84
C LEU A 23 13.18 4.29 0.90
N ARG A 24 13.61 3.77 2.04
CA ARG A 24 14.93 3.16 2.16
C ARG A 24 14.87 1.67 1.81
N HIS A 25 15.82 1.22 1.00
CA HIS A 25 16.00 -0.18 0.67
C HIS A 25 17.49 -0.55 0.72
N GLY A 26 17.90 -1.14 1.84
CA GLY A 26 19.31 -1.41 2.12
C GLY A 26 20.16 -0.14 2.05
N GLY A 27 21.15 -0.15 1.15
CA GLY A 27 22.04 0.99 0.88
C GLY A 27 21.47 2.04 -0.08
N ALA A 28 20.24 1.88 -0.58
CA ALA A 28 19.61 2.80 -1.52
C ALA A 28 18.42 3.57 -0.89
N LEU A 29 18.14 4.76 -1.43
CA LEU A 29 16.88 5.47 -1.28
C LEU A 29 16.12 5.42 -2.61
N LEU A 30 14.90 4.94 -2.59
CA LEU A 30 13.97 4.93 -3.72
C LEU A 30 13.13 6.20 -3.65
N VAL A 31 13.21 7.01 -4.69
CA VAL A 31 12.47 8.27 -4.83
C VAL A 31 11.52 8.15 -6.00
N SER A 32 10.21 8.25 -5.74
CA SER A 32 9.20 8.39 -6.81
C SER A 32 8.88 9.86 -7.05
N ASP A 33 8.79 10.23 -8.32
CA ASP A 33 8.32 11.53 -8.79
C ASP A 33 7.26 11.33 -9.90
N ALA A 34 6.72 12.42 -10.46
CA ALA A 34 5.68 12.33 -11.51
C ALA A 34 6.12 11.61 -12.80
N ALA A 35 7.43 11.44 -13.02
CA ALA A 35 8.03 10.96 -14.25
C ALA A 35 8.93 9.72 -14.10
N ALA A 36 9.35 9.35 -12.88
CA ALA A 36 10.23 8.22 -12.66
C ALA A 36 10.24 7.66 -11.24
N VAL A 37 10.82 6.46 -11.12
CA VAL A 37 11.42 5.97 -9.88
C VAL A 37 12.93 6.08 -10.01
N THR A 38 13.59 6.69 -9.01
CA THR A 38 15.04 6.88 -8.98
C THR A 38 15.62 6.22 -7.74
N ALA A 39 16.63 5.36 -7.89
CA ALA A 39 17.43 4.92 -6.76
C ALA A 39 18.65 5.81 -6.58
N LEU A 40 18.81 6.31 -5.35
CA LEU A 40 19.97 7.04 -4.91
C LEU A 40 20.78 6.17 -3.95
N ASP A 41 22.08 6.33 -3.94
CA ASP A 41 22.92 5.84 -2.85
C ASP A 41 22.58 6.59 -1.56
N ALA A 42 22.26 5.86 -0.49
CA ALA A 42 21.79 6.47 0.74
C ALA A 42 22.89 7.25 1.47
N ALA A 43 24.16 6.89 1.29
CA ALA A 43 25.29 7.52 1.97
C ALA A 43 25.72 8.82 1.28
N THR A 44 25.63 8.88 -0.05
CA THR A 44 26.21 9.95 -0.87
C THR A 44 25.18 10.77 -1.66
N GLY A 45 23.97 10.25 -1.85
CA GLY A 45 22.94 10.88 -2.69
C GLY A 45 23.17 10.72 -4.19
N ALA A 46 24.20 9.97 -4.60
CA ALA A 46 24.51 9.71 -6.00
C ALA A 46 23.42 8.86 -6.68
N VAL A 47 23.10 9.11 -7.95
CA VAL A 47 22.11 8.28 -8.67
C VAL A 47 22.73 6.92 -8.97
N ARG A 48 22.05 5.85 -8.55
CA ARG A 48 22.38 4.47 -8.92
C ARG A 48 21.72 4.09 -10.24
N TRP A 49 20.42 4.38 -10.35
CA TRP A 49 19.64 4.16 -11.57
C TRP A 49 18.37 5.03 -11.57
N ARG A 50 17.77 5.20 -12.75
CA ARG A 50 16.49 5.89 -12.94
C ARG A 50 15.63 5.09 -13.93
N TYR A 51 14.40 4.79 -13.53
CA TYR A 51 13.41 4.10 -14.36
C TYR A 51 12.28 5.07 -14.74
N PRO A 52 12.17 5.46 -16.02
CA PRO A 52 11.11 6.36 -16.48
C PRO A 52 9.74 5.69 -16.39
N ALA A 53 8.82 6.29 -15.62
CA ALA A 53 7.45 5.83 -15.47
C ALA A 53 6.54 6.96 -15.02
N ARG A 54 5.37 7.07 -15.64
CA ARG A 54 4.33 8.05 -15.27
C ARG A 54 3.20 7.37 -14.51
N GLN A 55 2.45 8.17 -13.75
CA GLN A 55 1.27 7.72 -12.98
C GLN A 55 1.62 6.59 -12.01
N ILE A 56 2.78 6.72 -11.35
CA ILE A 56 3.21 5.86 -10.26
C ILE A 56 2.32 6.18 -9.06
N THR A 57 1.68 5.16 -8.50
CA THR A 57 0.80 5.28 -7.33
C THR A 57 1.29 4.44 -6.14
N GLY A 58 2.29 3.59 -6.35
CA GLY A 58 2.97 2.88 -5.27
C GLY A 58 4.37 2.44 -5.67
N VAL A 59 5.29 2.46 -4.71
CA VAL A 59 6.63 1.88 -4.82
C VAL A 59 6.86 1.05 -3.57
N GLU A 60 7.26 -0.20 -3.75
CA GLU A 60 7.49 -1.13 -2.65
C GLU A 60 8.79 -1.91 -2.88
N PRO A 61 9.80 -1.76 -2.01
CA PRO A 61 10.97 -2.64 -2.05
C PRO A 61 10.60 -4.06 -1.60
N HIS A 62 11.04 -5.07 -2.34
CA HIS A 62 10.75 -6.47 -2.05
C HIS A 62 11.92 -7.37 -2.42
N GLY A 63 12.67 -7.87 -1.43
CA GLY A 63 13.83 -8.73 -1.69
C GLY A 63 14.90 -8.05 -2.56
N ASP A 64 15.17 -8.60 -3.74
CA ASP A 64 16.15 -8.09 -4.71
C ASP A 64 15.51 -7.26 -5.85
N GLN A 65 14.25 -6.83 -5.66
CA GLN A 65 13.47 -6.08 -6.64
C GLN A 65 12.71 -4.92 -5.99
N VAL A 66 12.28 -3.99 -6.83
CA VAL A 66 11.38 -2.89 -6.48
C VAL A 66 10.11 -3.06 -7.29
N LEU A 67 8.98 -3.23 -6.60
CA LEU A 67 7.68 -3.27 -7.22
C LEU A 67 7.15 -1.84 -7.39
N VAL A 68 6.69 -1.52 -8.59
CA VAL A 68 6.15 -0.22 -8.97
C VAL A 68 4.72 -0.44 -9.44
N LEU A 69 3.77 0.14 -8.71
CA LEU A 69 2.37 0.20 -9.10
C LEU A 69 2.11 1.45 -9.92
N ARG A 70 1.53 1.26 -11.11
CA ARG A 70 1.02 2.33 -11.95
C ARG A 70 -0.48 2.20 -12.09
N SER A 71 -1.21 3.30 -11.94
CA SER A 71 -2.65 3.31 -12.17
C SER A 71 -3.12 4.69 -12.58
N GLY A 72 -4.14 4.77 -13.42
CA GLY A 72 -4.72 6.02 -13.82
C GLY A 72 -6.01 5.84 -14.61
N LEU A 73 -6.73 6.95 -14.84
CA LEU A 73 -8.07 6.97 -15.43
C LEU A 73 -8.19 6.37 -16.85
N LEU A 74 -7.07 6.19 -17.54
CA LEU A 74 -7.03 5.83 -18.97
C LEU A 74 -6.54 4.39 -19.22
N PHE A 75 -6.13 3.65 -18.19
CA PHE A 75 -5.59 2.30 -18.34
C PHE A 75 -5.76 1.47 -17.07
N ALA A 76 -5.80 0.15 -17.21
CA ALA A 76 -5.87 -0.76 -16.08
C ALA A 76 -4.60 -0.64 -15.21
N PRO A 77 -4.70 -0.81 -13.88
CA PRO A 77 -3.52 -0.85 -13.02
C PRO A 77 -2.47 -1.85 -13.50
N GLU A 78 -1.18 -1.50 -13.39
CA GLU A 78 -0.07 -2.32 -13.82
C GLU A 78 0.94 -2.46 -12.68
N LEU A 79 1.42 -3.68 -12.46
CA LEU A 79 2.53 -3.96 -11.55
C LEU A 79 3.79 -4.24 -12.35
N ILE A 80 4.86 -3.51 -12.03
CA ILE A 80 6.16 -3.64 -12.69
C ILE A 80 7.18 -4.00 -11.63
N ALA A 81 7.97 -5.05 -11.83
CA ALA A 81 9.14 -5.30 -11.01
C ALA A 81 10.41 -4.81 -11.71
N LEU A 82 11.19 -4.05 -10.97
CA LEU A 82 12.52 -3.61 -11.35
C LEU A 82 13.55 -4.40 -10.54
N ASP A 83 14.67 -4.72 -11.14
CA ASP A 83 15.85 -5.18 -10.42
C ASP A 83 16.33 -4.07 -9.47
N ALA A 84 16.45 -4.36 -8.17
CA ALA A 84 16.74 -3.31 -7.18
C ALA A 84 18.13 -2.68 -7.36
N ARG A 85 19.08 -3.40 -7.98
CA ARG A 85 20.45 -2.95 -8.18
C ARG A 85 20.61 -2.10 -9.44
N THR A 86 19.88 -2.43 -10.50
CA THR A 86 20.07 -1.85 -11.85
C THR A 86 18.91 -1.00 -12.32
N GLY A 87 17.72 -1.14 -11.75
CA GLY A 87 16.50 -0.50 -12.21
C GLY A 87 15.91 -1.11 -13.49
N ASN A 88 16.49 -2.20 -14.00
CA ASN A 88 16.01 -2.87 -15.20
C ASN A 88 14.70 -3.62 -14.92
N ARG A 89 13.72 -3.48 -15.82
CA ARG A 89 12.44 -4.21 -15.69
C ARG A 89 12.66 -5.71 -15.81
N ARG A 90 12.27 -6.45 -14.77
CA ARG A 90 12.28 -7.91 -14.73
C ARG A 90 11.01 -8.50 -15.33
N TRP A 91 9.86 -7.98 -14.91
CA TRP A 91 8.55 -8.42 -15.39
C TRP A 91 7.51 -7.32 -15.29
N LYS A 92 6.38 -7.54 -15.95
CA LYS A 92 5.18 -6.70 -15.87
C LYS A 92 3.96 -7.62 -15.76
N ALA A 93 3.06 -7.28 -14.85
CA ALA A 93 1.78 -7.95 -14.67
C ALA A 93 0.63 -6.94 -14.74
N VAL A 94 -0.48 -7.38 -15.31
CA VAL A 94 -1.73 -6.60 -15.34
C VAL A 94 -2.86 -7.50 -14.84
N PRO A 95 -3.84 -6.96 -14.09
CA PRO A 95 -5.05 -7.67 -13.72
C PRO A 95 -5.71 -8.26 -14.97
N THR A 96 -5.79 -9.58 -15.03
CA THR A 96 -6.48 -10.31 -16.08
C THR A 96 -7.48 -11.23 -15.43
N ARG A 97 -8.73 -11.14 -15.87
CA ARG A 97 -9.77 -12.03 -15.38
C ARG A 97 -9.61 -13.41 -16.00
N PRO A 98 -9.80 -14.49 -15.24
CA PRO A 98 -9.86 -15.82 -15.81
C PRO A 98 -10.96 -15.92 -16.87
N ILE A 99 -10.68 -16.63 -17.95
CA ILE A 99 -11.68 -16.97 -18.97
C ILE A 99 -12.79 -17.78 -18.28
N GLY A 100 -14.04 -17.34 -18.41
CA GLY A 100 -15.21 -17.99 -17.79
C GLY A 100 -15.67 -17.38 -16.46
N ALA A 101 -15.06 -16.29 -15.96
CA ALA A 101 -15.64 -15.52 -14.86
C ALA A 101 -16.98 -14.90 -15.29
N THR A 102 -18.09 -15.51 -14.85
CA THR A 102 -19.47 -15.19 -15.29
C THR A 102 -20.06 -13.91 -14.71
N ARG A 103 -19.29 -13.13 -13.94
CA ARG A 103 -19.79 -11.96 -13.22
C ARG A 103 -19.13 -10.64 -13.67
N SER A 104 -19.98 -9.63 -13.85
CA SER A 104 -19.76 -8.19 -14.11
C SER A 104 -18.62 -7.82 -15.07
N THR A 105 -18.97 -7.38 -16.28
CA THR A 105 -18.06 -6.76 -17.27
C THR A 105 -17.52 -5.39 -16.85
N ALA A 106 -17.98 -4.82 -15.72
CA ALA A 106 -17.55 -3.50 -15.27
C ALA A 106 -16.03 -3.43 -15.03
N PRO A 107 -15.33 -2.38 -15.47
CA PRO A 107 -13.88 -2.21 -15.24
C PRO A 107 -13.53 -2.32 -13.76
N ASP A 108 -12.37 -2.92 -13.45
CA ASP A 108 -11.93 -3.26 -12.08
C ASP A 108 -11.73 -2.02 -11.17
N GLY A 109 -11.43 -0.86 -11.76
CA GLY A 109 -11.14 0.37 -11.04
C GLY A 109 -10.08 1.16 -11.79
N GLN A 110 -10.00 2.46 -11.51
CA GLN A 110 -8.98 3.35 -12.12
C GLN A 110 -7.71 3.46 -11.25
N SER A 111 -7.80 2.98 -10.00
CA SER A 111 -6.71 2.93 -9.05
C SER A 111 -6.57 1.51 -8.50
N ALA A 112 -5.46 1.22 -7.83
CA ALA A 112 -5.28 -0.03 -7.13
C ALA A 112 -4.48 0.19 -5.85
N PHE A 113 -4.66 -0.73 -4.89
CA PHE A 113 -3.69 -0.94 -3.85
C PHE A 113 -2.75 -2.08 -4.22
N LEU A 114 -1.51 -2.00 -3.71
CA LEU A 114 -0.52 -3.06 -3.73
C LEU A 114 -0.30 -3.56 -2.30
N ALA A 115 -0.27 -4.88 -2.13
CA ALA A 115 0.20 -5.53 -0.91
C ALA A 115 1.13 -6.68 -1.27
N VAL A 116 2.15 -6.93 -0.46
CA VAL A 116 3.12 -8.02 -0.69
C VAL A 116 3.32 -8.80 0.59
N ASP A 117 3.42 -10.12 0.46
CA ASP A 117 3.73 -11.04 1.57
C ASP A 117 4.53 -12.23 1.03
N GLY A 118 5.79 -12.35 1.45
CA GLY A 118 6.68 -13.44 1.00
C GLY A 118 6.76 -13.54 -0.52
N ALA A 119 6.31 -14.67 -1.08
CA ALA A 119 6.34 -14.91 -2.53
C ALA A 119 5.16 -14.27 -3.29
N LEU A 120 4.23 -13.61 -2.61
CA LEU A 120 2.99 -13.12 -3.19
C LEU A 120 2.99 -11.59 -3.33
N ALA A 121 2.63 -11.09 -4.51
CA ALA A 121 2.23 -9.70 -4.71
C ALA A 121 0.75 -9.65 -5.08
N VAL A 122 -0.03 -8.78 -4.45
CA VAL A 122 -1.47 -8.67 -4.64
C VAL A 122 -1.83 -7.27 -5.13
N LEU A 123 -2.55 -7.22 -6.25
CA LEU A 123 -3.23 -6.01 -6.70
C LEU A 123 -4.70 -6.07 -6.33
N VAL A 124 -5.18 -5.00 -5.69
CA VAL A 124 -6.60 -4.82 -5.38
C VAL A 124 -7.07 -3.53 -6.05
N PRO A 125 -7.59 -3.62 -7.30
CA PRO A 125 -8.18 -2.48 -7.97
C PRO A 125 -9.36 -1.92 -7.19
N TYR A 126 -9.48 -0.59 -7.20
CA TYR A 126 -10.59 0.11 -6.60
C TYR A 126 -11.00 1.30 -7.47
N ALA A 127 -12.29 1.61 -7.41
CA ALA A 127 -12.79 2.90 -7.86
C ALA A 127 -12.85 3.82 -6.64
N SER A 128 -12.28 5.02 -6.77
CA SER A 128 -12.34 6.03 -5.72
C SER A 128 -13.81 6.38 -5.44
N ASP A 129 -14.17 6.52 -4.17
CA ASP A 129 -15.48 7.00 -3.73
C ASP A 129 -15.45 8.48 -3.33
N ALA A 130 -14.39 9.21 -3.71
CA ALA A 130 -14.15 10.58 -3.28
C ALA A 130 -15.19 11.59 -3.77
N SER A 131 -16.02 11.26 -4.77
CA SER A 131 -17.10 12.12 -5.26
C SER A 131 -18.46 11.42 -5.23
N LEU A 132 -19.54 12.19 -5.06
CA LEU A 132 -20.91 11.66 -5.13
C LEU A 132 -21.21 10.97 -6.47
N TRP A 133 -20.63 11.48 -7.56
CA TRP A 133 -20.72 10.83 -8.87
C TRP A 133 -20.00 9.48 -8.88
N ALA A 134 -18.79 9.41 -8.32
CA ALA A 134 -18.05 8.16 -8.22
C ALA A 134 -18.75 7.16 -7.29
N LYS A 135 -19.35 7.60 -6.17
CA LYS A 135 -20.21 6.79 -5.29
C LYS A 135 -21.42 6.22 -6.03
N ARG A 136 -22.07 7.00 -6.89
CA ARG A 136 -23.18 6.53 -7.73
C ARG A 136 -22.71 5.54 -8.81
N ALA A 137 -21.54 5.75 -9.40
CA ALA A 137 -20.94 4.87 -10.41
C ALA A 137 -20.29 3.59 -9.83
N LEU A 138 -20.00 3.59 -8.52
CA LEU A 138 -19.48 2.48 -7.72
C LEU A 138 -20.56 1.45 -7.40
N GLY A 139 -21.84 1.86 -7.36
CA GLY A 139 -22.96 1.22 -6.65
C GLY A 139 -23.24 -0.25 -6.94
N ASP A 140 -22.58 -0.83 -7.94
CA ASP A 140 -22.82 -2.18 -8.41
C ASP A 140 -21.59 -3.09 -8.57
N ARG A 141 -20.37 -2.61 -8.31
CA ARG A 141 -19.14 -3.36 -8.65
C ARG A 141 -18.66 -4.26 -7.51
N PRO A 142 -18.42 -5.56 -7.75
CA PRO A 142 -17.69 -6.36 -6.78
C PRO A 142 -16.23 -5.90 -6.71
N TRP A 143 -15.66 -5.88 -5.51
CA TRP A 143 -14.21 -5.67 -5.37
C TRP A 143 -13.46 -6.93 -5.82
N ARG A 144 -12.22 -6.75 -6.28
CA ARG A 144 -11.41 -7.85 -6.83
C ARG A 144 -10.00 -7.81 -6.29
N ALA A 145 -9.41 -8.97 -6.13
CA ALA A 145 -8.00 -9.13 -5.81
C ALA A 145 -7.33 -10.10 -6.79
N TYR A 146 -6.13 -9.74 -7.22
CA TYR A 146 -5.33 -10.48 -8.16
C TYR A 146 -3.99 -10.82 -7.50
N GLY A 147 -3.75 -12.10 -7.26
CA GLY A 147 -2.50 -12.59 -6.70
C GLY A 147 -1.52 -12.96 -7.81
N PHE A 148 -0.29 -12.51 -7.67
CA PHE A 148 0.82 -12.79 -8.57
C PHE A 148 2.00 -13.38 -7.79
N ASP A 149 2.74 -14.26 -8.45
CA ASP A 149 4.06 -14.64 -7.98
C ASP A 149 4.96 -13.41 -8.04
N SER A 150 5.43 -12.96 -6.88
CA SER A 150 6.18 -11.73 -6.75
C SER A 150 7.52 -11.76 -7.50
N ARG A 151 8.09 -12.94 -7.80
CA ARG A 151 9.38 -13.03 -8.54
C ARG A 151 9.22 -12.98 -10.05
N THR A 152 8.10 -13.48 -10.56
CA THR A 152 7.90 -13.72 -12.00
C THR A 152 6.77 -12.88 -12.59
N GLY A 153 5.87 -12.36 -11.77
CA GLY A 153 4.64 -11.69 -12.21
C GLY A 153 3.58 -12.65 -12.74
N LYS A 154 3.77 -13.96 -12.62
CA LYS A 154 2.79 -14.96 -13.06
C LYS A 154 1.53 -14.87 -12.19
N ALA A 155 0.36 -14.81 -12.81
CA ALA A 155 -0.90 -14.88 -12.08
C ALA A 155 -1.02 -16.21 -11.32
N LEU A 156 -1.34 -16.13 -10.03
CA LEU A 156 -1.54 -17.28 -9.15
C LEU A 156 -3.03 -17.52 -8.91
N TRP A 157 -3.78 -16.45 -8.59
CA TRP A 157 -5.19 -16.57 -8.26
C TRP A 157 -5.93 -15.26 -8.50
N PHE A 158 -7.25 -15.38 -8.57
CA PHE A 158 -8.21 -14.29 -8.68
C PHE A 158 -9.29 -14.49 -7.62
N HIS A 159 -9.68 -13.39 -6.97
CA HIS A 159 -10.82 -13.37 -6.06
C HIS A 159 -11.78 -12.25 -6.46
N GLU A 160 -13.06 -12.57 -6.53
CA GLU A 160 -14.15 -11.59 -6.65
C GLU A 160 -15.00 -11.64 -5.38
N GLY A 161 -15.09 -10.49 -4.71
CA GLY A 161 -15.84 -10.35 -3.47
C GLY A 161 -17.25 -9.79 -3.69
N THR A 162 -17.82 -9.27 -2.61
CA THR A 162 -19.12 -8.58 -2.62
C THR A 162 -19.00 -7.16 -3.18
N ARG A 163 -20.14 -6.47 -3.32
CA ARG A 163 -20.19 -5.06 -3.71
C ARG A 163 -19.72 -4.21 -2.53
N ALA A 164 -18.55 -3.59 -2.67
CA ALA A 164 -17.98 -2.68 -1.68
C ALA A 164 -16.88 -1.82 -2.32
N ALA A 165 -16.67 -0.62 -1.79
CA ALA A 165 -15.45 0.13 -2.06
C ALA A 165 -14.31 -0.44 -1.22
N VAL A 166 -13.10 -0.50 -1.78
CA VAL A 166 -11.90 -0.89 -1.04
C VAL A 166 -11.28 0.37 -0.43
N THR A 167 -11.09 0.36 0.88
CA THR A 167 -10.59 1.52 1.64
C THR A 167 -9.13 1.36 2.07
N GLY A 168 -8.61 0.14 2.06
CA GLY A 168 -7.22 -0.16 2.34
C GLY A 168 -6.93 -1.66 2.26
N VAL A 169 -5.65 -2.01 2.21
CA VAL A 169 -5.20 -3.40 2.17
C VAL A 169 -3.95 -3.60 3.04
N HIS A 170 -3.76 -4.82 3.52
CA HIS A 170 -2.50 -5.26 4.10
C HIS A 170 -2.31 -6.76 3.82
N ALA A 171 -1.09 -7.19 3.58
CA ALA A 171 -0.76 -8.60 3.47
C ALA A 171 0.37 -8.94 4.45
N ALA A 172 0.18 -10.01 5.22
CA ALA A 172 1.18 -10.56 6.12
C ALA A 172 0.78 -11.97 6.57
N GLY A 173 1.76 -12.82 6.85
CA GLY A 173 1.52 -14.10 7.53
C GLY A 173 0.58 -15.05 6.77
N GLY A 174 0.63 -15.02 5.44
CA GLY A 174 -0.21 -15.82 4.56
C GLY A 174 -1.66 -15.34 4.49
N ARG A 175 -1.91 -14.05 4.72
CA ARG A 175 -3.24 -13.44 4.63
C ARG A 175 -3.20 -12.12 3.88
N LEU A 176 -4.29 -11.83 3.19
CA LEU A 176 -4.64 -10.51 2.68
C LEU A 176 -5.86 -9.99 3.44
N ALA A 177 -5.71 -8.85 4.10
CA ALA A 177 -6.80 -8.12 4.71
C ALA A 177 -7.21 -6.94 3.83
N VAL A 178 -8.51 -6.77 3.61
CA VAL A 178 -9.10 -5.77 2.71
C VAL A 178 -10.17 -5.02 3.47
N GLY A 179 -9.93 -3.73 3.73
CA GLY A 179 -10.92 -2.84 4.32
C GLY A 179 -12.02 -2.57 3.30
N LEU A 180 -13.26 -2.84 3.68
CA LEU A 180 -14.41 -2.71 2.80
C LEU A 180 -15.39 -1.68 3.34
N ARG A 181 -15.87 -0.82 2.45
CA ARG A 181 -17.01 0.06 2.68
C ARG A 181 -18.18 -0.40 1.83
N PRO A 182 -19.21 -1.05 2.43
CA PRO A 182 -20.37 -1.49 1.68
C PRO A 182 -21.16 -0.29 1.11
N PRO A 183 -21.95 -0.49 0.04
CA PRO A 183 -22.82 0.56 -0.49
C PRO A 183 -23.86 0.96 0.55
N SER A 184 -23.98 2.27 0.81
CA SER A 184 -25.03 2.83 1.65
C SER A 184 -26.11 3.51 0.81
N ARG A 185 -27.38 3.22 1.11
CA ARG A 185 -28.55 3.84 0.44
C ARG A 185 -29.15 4.99 1.25
N SER A 186 -29.05 4.94 2.56
CA SER A 186 -29.41 6.02 3.49
C SER A 186 -28.14 6.70 3.96
N GLY A 187 -28.15 7.99 4.30
CA GLY A 187 -26.97 8.69 4.84
C GLY A 187 -26.45 8.15 6.19
N GLU A 188 -26.93 6.99 6.62
CA GLU A 188 -26.56 6.31 7.84
C GLU A 188 -25.12 5.77 7.76
N PRO A 189 -24.38 5.79 8.88
CA PRO A 189 -23.10 5.10 8.99
C PRO A 189 -23.31 3.61 8.71
N VAL A 190 -22.54 3.08 7.75
CA VAL A 190 -22.49 1.64 7.49
C VAL A 190 -21.27 1.07 8.18
N GLU A 191 -21.43 -0.06 8.84
CA GLU A 191 -20.32 -0.80 9.40
C GLU A 191 -19.32 -1.17 8.29
N GLU A 192 -18.05 -0.79 8.45
CA GLU A 192 -16.99 -1.07 7.49
C GLU A 192 -16.16 -2.29 7.96
N PRO A 193 -16.44 -3.52 7.45
CA PRO A 193 -15.75 -4.72 7.88
C PRO A 193 -14.35 -4.83 7.27
N LEU A 194 -13.46 -5.52 7.97
CA LEU A 194 -12.21 -6.01 7.40
C LEU A 194 -12.41 -7.43 6.88
N PHE A 195 -12.38 -7.59 5.56
CA PHE A 195 -12.41 -8.89 4.93
C PHE A 195 -11.02 -9.53 4.93
N VAL A 196 -10.92 -10.83 5.19
CA VAL A 196 -9.63 -11.54 5.29
C VAL A 196 -9.65 -12.74 4.35
N LEU A 197 -8.64 -12.82 3.50
CA LEU A 197 -8.34 -13.98 2.66
C LEU A 197 -7.10 -14.67 3.20
N ARG A 198 -7.16 -15.97 3.44
CA ARG A 198 -5.98 -16.81 3.58
C ARG A 198 -5.38 -17.05 2.20
N THR A 199 -4.09 -16.79 2.05
CA THR A 199 -3.35 -16.82 0.77
C THR A 199 -2.22 -17.85 0.73
N SER A 200 -2.03 -18.63 1.80
CA SER A 200 -0.98 -19.66 1.92
C SER A 200 -1.31 -21.00 1.22
N GLY A 201 -2.51 -21.14 0.64
CA GLY A 201 -2.96 -22.35 -0.06
C GLY A 201 -2.93 -22.23 -1.59
N ALA A 202 -3.33 -23.30 -2.28
CA ALA A 202 -3.41 -23.33 -3.74
C ALA A 202 -4.46 -22.35 -4.30
N ALA A 203 -5.50 -22.05 -3.52
CA ALA A 203 -6.50 -21.04 -3.81
C ALA A 203 -6.73 -20.17 -2.57
N PRO A 204 -7.05 -18.88 -2.73
CA PRO A 204 -7.34 -18.01 -1.60
C PRO A 204 -8.69 -18.35 -0.99
N GLU A 205 -8.73 -18.50 0.34
CA GLU A 205 -9.93 -18.89 1.08
C GLU A 205 -10.40 -17.74 1.99
N PRO A 206 -11.68 -17.34 1.92
CA PRO A 206 -12.24 -16.37 2.86
C PRO A 206 -12.21 -16.87 4.30
N GLU A 207 -11.82 -15.99 5.20
CA GLU A 207 -11.98 -16.15 6.64
C GLU A 207 -13.11 -15.24 7.15
N PRO A 208 -13.66 -15.47 8.37
CA PRO A 208 -14.65 -14.59 8.95
C PRO A 208 -14.17 -13.13 8.96
N ALA A 209 -14.99 -12.24 8.41
CA ALA A 209 -14.70 -10.81 8.41
C ALA A 209 -14.69 -10.26 9.83
N ILE A 210 -13.94 -9.18 10.06
CA ILE A 210 -13.85 -8.52 11.35
C ILE A 210 -14.74 -7.26 11.33
N PRO A 211 -15.82 -7.24 12.13
CA PRO A 211 -16.68 -6.07 12.31
C PRO A 211 -15.91 -4.78 12.61
N GLY A 212 -16.23 -3.70 11.91
CA GLY A 212 -15.60 -2.38 12.08
C GLY A 212 -14.07 -2.33 11.85
N GLY A 213 -13.47 -3.38 11.29
CA GLY A 213 -12.02 -3.50 11.17
C GLY A 213 -11.39 -2.74 10.00
N ALA A 214 -12.19 -2.22 9.05
CA ALA A 214 -11.68 -1.62 7.82
C ALA A 214 -10.65 -0.49 8.01
N PRO A 215 -10.73 0.39 9.03
CA PRO A 215 -9.73 1.43 9.28
C PRO A 215 -8.33 0.88 9.67
N HIS A 216 -8.23 -0.41 10.00
CA HIS A 216 -7.00 -1.02 10.51
C HIS A 216 -6.69 -2.34 9.77
N PRO A 217 -6.45 -2.32 8.44
CA PRO A 217 -6.25 -3.54 7.67
C PRO A 217 -5.06 -4.40 8.16
N GLN A 218 -4.05 -3.75 8.73
CA GLN A 218 -2.88 -4.37 9.35
C GLN A 218 -3.14 -5.12 10.67
N ALA A 219 -4.33 -4.97 11.25
CA ALA A 219 -4.71 -5.60 12.51
C ALA A 219 -5.52 -6.88 12.24
N HIS A 220 -5.10 -7.69 11.26
CA HIS A 220 -5.78 -8.94 10.91
C HIS A 220 -5.19 -10.13 11.67
N PRO A 221 -5.85 -11.31 11.68
CA PRO A 221 -5.33 -12.49 12.36
C PRO A 221 -3.97 -12.88 11.80
N GLY A 222 -3.02 -13.25 12.66
CA GLY A 222 -1.65 -13.58 12.25
C GLY A 222 -0.73 -12.38 12.00
N SER A 223 -1.21 -11.14 12.10
CA SER A 223 -0.35 -9.96 12.11
C SER A 223 0.49 -9.92 13.38
N THR A 224 1.78 -9.64 13.23
CA THR A 224 2.75 -9.53 14.32
C THR A 224 3.43 -8.18 14.32
N GLY A 225 3.95 -7.77 15.46
CA GLY A 225 4.72 -6.53 15.60
C GLY A 225 3.86 -5.31 15.94
N THR A 226 4.49 -4.15 15.87
CA THR A 226 3.92 -2.89 16.35
C THR A 226 3.85 -1.89 15.22
N ARG A 227 2.70 -1.22 15.07
CA ARG A 227 2.56 -0.12 14.13
C ARG A 227 2.29 1.19 14.85
N TYR A 228 2.85 2.25 14.29
CA TYR A 228 2.65 3.61 14.77
C TYR A 228 1.69 4.36 13.85
N TYR A 229 0.77 5.08 14.45
CA TYR A 229 -0.18 5.92 13.76
C TYR A 229 -0.01 7.33 14.26
N ALA A 230 -0.25 8.28 13.39
CA ALA A 230 -0.35 9.66 13.80
C ALA A 230 -1.64 10.30 13.32
N SER A 231 -2.34 10.97 14.23
CA SER A 231 -3.54 11.74 13.94
C SER A 231 -3.68 12.87 14.95
N GLY A 232 -4.01 14.09 14.50
CA GLY A 232 -4.33 15.22 15.38
C GLY A 232 -3.25 15.56 16.41
N GLY A 233 -1.97 15.48 16.02
CA GLY A 233 -0.84 15.74 16.93
C GLY A 233 -0.55 14.62 17.93
N ARG A 234 -1.13 13.43 17.76
CA ARG A 234 -0.90 12.28 18.63
C ARG A 234 -0.29 11.14 17.85
N ILE A 235 0.80 10.57 18.38
CA ILE A 235 1.33 9.27 17.95
C ILE A 235 0.78 8.20 18.86
N VAL A 236 0.25 7.12 18.28
CA VAL A 236 -0.17 5.92 19.01
C VAL A 236 0.59 4.71 18.49
N SER A 237 1.02 3.87 19.42
CA SER A 237 1.64 2.57 19.14
C SER A 237 0.60 1.49 19.37
N VAL A 238 0.32 0.69 18.35
CA VAL A 238 -0.66 -0.42 18.43
C VAL A 238 0.07 -1.72 18.17
N ASP A 239 -0.09 -2.67 19.08
CA ASP A 239 0.32 -4.05 18.87
C ASP A 239 -0.68 -4.72 17.91
N LEU A 240 -0.19 -5.22 16.78
CA LEU A 240 -1.05 -5.69 15.69
C LEU A 240 -1.76 -7.02 16.04
N ALA A 241 -1.14 -7.85 16.87
CA ALA A 241 -1.69 -9.14 17.27
C ALA A 241 -2.88 -8.99 18.24
N THR A 242 -2.72 -8.13 19.24
CA THR A 242 -3.73 -7.89 20.29
C THR A 242 -4.66 -6.72 19.98
N ARG A 243 -4.30 -5.88 19.01
CA ARG A 243 -4.95 -4.60 18.66
C ARG A 243 -4.98 -3.60 19.82
N ARG A 244 -4.20 -3.82 20.86
CA ARG A 244 -4.14 -2.93 22.02
C ARG A 244 -3.17 -1.79 21.76
N THR A 245 -3.52 -0.61 22.26
CA THR A 245 -2.59 0.50 22.29
C THR A 245 -1.53 0.21 23.34
N ALA A 246 -0.27 0.06 22.92
CA ALA A 246 0.85 -0.16 23.82
C ALA A 246 1.22 1.14 24.56
N TRP A 247 1.22 2.27 23.83
CA TRP A 247 1.42 3.61 24.38
C TRP A 247 0.94 4.68 23.40
N HIS A 248 0.86 5.92 23.88
CA HIS A 248 0.61 7.09 23.05
C HIS A 248 1.46 8.28 23.50
N ARG A 249 1.71 9.22 22.60
CA ARG A 249 2.42 10.48 22.88
C ARG A 249 1.75 11.62 22.12
N THR A 250 1.55 12.74 22.80
CA THR A 250 1.12 13.99 22.18
C THR A 250 2.35 14.78 21.73
N LEU A 251 2.25 15.39 20.56
CA LEU A 251 3.22 16.27 19.92
C LEU A 251 2.64 17.69 19.87
N ASP A 252 3.50 18.70 19.82
CA ASP A 252 3.11 20.12 19.75
C ASP A 252 2.63 20.54 18.33
N GLY A 253 2.28 19.56 17.47
CA GLY A 253 1.78 19.76 16.12
C GLY A 253 1.45 18.44 15.41
N ALA A 254 0.70 18.52 14.31
CA ALA A 254 0.40 17.35 13.50
C ALA A 254 1.66 16.88 12.74
N PRO A 255 2.08 15.62 12.88
CA PRO A 255 3.21 15.11 12.13
C PRO A 255 2.83 14.99 10.65
N ALA A 256 3.77 15.37 9.78
CA ALA A 256 3.64 15.36 8.34
C ALA A 256 4.05 14.01 7.72
N VAL A 257 4.72 13.14 8.48
CA VAL A 257 5.23 11.85 8.01
C VAL A 257 4.74 10.73 8.94
N THR A 258 4.44 9.56 8.35
CA THR A 258 4.10 8.36 9.12
C THR A 258 5.26 7.98 10.05
N PRO A 259 5.02 7.83 11.37
CA PRO A 259 6.10 7.53 12.30
C PRO A 259 6.73 6.16 12.02
N THR A 260 8.06 6.07 12.07
CA THR A 260 8.81 4.85 11.78
C THR A 260 9.74 4.49 12.94
N ALA A 261 9.68 3.25 13.41
CA ALA A 261 10.62 2.75 14.41
C ALA A 261 11.93 2.28 13.79
N SER A 262 13.05 2.71 14.36
CA SER A 262 14.39 2.22 14.03
C SER A 262 15.32 2.42 15.23
N GLY A 263 16.15 1.42 15.54
CA GLY A 263 17.16 1.51 16.60
C GLY A 263 16.57 1.80 18.00
N GLY A 264 15.37 1.31 18.30
CA GLY A 264 14.69 1.53 19.59
C GLY A 264 14.01 2.91 19.72
N LEU A 265 14.00 3.72 18.67
CA LEU A 265 13.37 5.03 18.63
C LEU A 265 12.26 5.06 17.59
N VAL A 266 11.20 5.85 17.84
CA VAL A 266 10.18 6.18 16.84
C VAL A 266 10.48 7.56 16.31
N HIS A 267 10.75 7.65 15.02
CA HIS A 267 11.03 8.90 14.34
C HIS A 267 9.76 9.40 13.66
N THR A 268 9.49 10.69 13.80
CA THR A 268 8.45 11.38 13.06
C THR A 268 9.01 12.69 12.52
N ALA A 269 8.32 13.32 11.58
CA ALA A 269 8.68 14.66 11.13
C ALA A 269 7.44 15.54 11.10
N GLY A 270 7.62 16.81 11.48
CA GLY A 270 6.61 17.86 11.40
C GLY A 270 7.22 19.15 10.85
N PRO A 271 6.46 20.25 10.81
CA PRO A 271 6.92 21.54 10.30
C PRO A 271 8.21 22.07 10.96
N GLY A 272 8.51 21.64 12.19
CA GLY A 272 9.71 22.01 12.95
C GLY A 272 10.94 21.10 12.75
N GLY A 273 10.85 20.06 11.91
CA GLY A 273 11.94 19.11 11.65
C GLY A 273 11.62 17.67 12.09
N VAL A 274 12.67 16.85 12.21
CA VAL A 274 12.58 15.45 12.66
C VAL A 274 12.64 15.40 14.19
N GLU A 275 11.67 14.72 14.80
CA GLU A 275 11.59 14.49 16.25
C GLU A 275 11.66 13.01 16.63
#